data_AF-A0A1Z5HBK7-F1
#
_entry.id   AF-A0A1Z5HBK7-F1
#
_cell.length_a   1.000
_cell.length_b   1.000
_cell.length_c   1.000
_cell.angle_alpha   90.00
_cell.angle_beta   90.00
_cell.angle_gamma   90.00
#
_symmetry.space_group_name_H-M   'P 1'
#
loop_
_entity.id
_entity.type
_entity.pdbx_description
1 polymer ?
#
loop_
_entity_poly.entity_id
_entity_poly.type
_entity_poly.pdbx_seq_one_letter_code
_entity_poly.pdbx_strand_id
1 'polypeptide(L)'
;MELLDTLSILPGVVGEDINKDILNSWVDEARAIFEESGLVDIGDSKIGTYLAGSQVGNDGIWPHESVRDVLERIKNKQIEDGIICGKINARGVTYRGQYAGGLQEKELACRYKEDAEKIDCIFPNTAGVLRSIAEKYEKQAVIHDQSVEIGY
;
A
#
# COMPACT_ATOMS: atom_id res chain seq x y z
N MET A 1 -14.59 15.29 -15.06
CA MET A 1 -14.19 13.93 -14.64
C MET A 1 -13.70 14.01 -13.18
N GLU A 2 -14.49 14.61 -12.28
CA GLU A 2 -13.97 15.17 -11.01
C GLU A 2 -14.51 14.48 -9.74
N LEU A 3 -15.33 13.44 -9.89
CA LEU A 3 -15.98 12.76 -8.76
C LEU A 3 -15.29 11.46 -8.34
N LEU A 4 -14.47 10.88 -9.22
CA LEU A 4 -13.75 9.62 -8.94
C LEU A 4 -12.43 9.86 -8.22
N ASP A 5 -11.80 11.03 -8.40
CA ASP A 5 -10.60 11.41 -7.64
C ASP A 5 -10.94 11.74 -6.17
N THR A 6 -12.21 12.00 -5.86
CA THR A 6 -12.67 12.31 -4.49
C THR A 6 -12.87 11.06 -3.61
N LEU A 7 -12.79 9.85 -4.17
CA LEU A 7 -13.26 8.62 -3.52
C LEU A 7 -12.19 7.84 -2.72
N SER A 8 -10.98 8.38 -2.54
CA SER A 8 -9.94 7.76 -1.72
C SER A 8 -9.24 8.74 -0.77
N ILE A 9 -10.01 9.64 -0.17
CA ILE A 9 -9.51 10.51 0.90
C ILE A 9 -9.65 9.76 2.21
N LEU A 10 -8.52 9.43 2.85
CA LEU A 10 -8.55 8.82 4.17
C LEU A 10 -9.21 9.75 5.21
N PRO A 11 -9.93 9.19 6.20
CA PRO A 11 -10.45 9.95 7.33
C PRO A 11 -9.34 10.72 8.03
N GLY A 12 -9.59 12.00 8.32
CA GLY A 12 -8.64 12.87 9.00
C GLY A 12 -7.63 13.56 8.10
N VAL A 13 -7.71 13.41 6.76
CA VAL A 13 -6.85 14.17 5.84
C VAL A 13 -7.13 15.68 5.96
N VAL A 14 -6.07 16.44 6.20
CA VAL A 14 -6.06 17.92 6.19
C VAL A 14 -4.84 18.38 5.40
N GLY A 15 -5.06 18.73 4.13
CA GLY A 15 -3.95 19.06 3.22
C GLY A 15 -3.08 17.83 2.95
N GLU A 16 -1.78 17.94 3.23
CA GLU A 16 -0.79 16.85 3.07
C GLU A 16 -0.56 16.06 4.36
N ASP A 17 -1.37 16.28 5.41
CA ASP A 17 -1.30 15.55 6.67
C ASP A 17 -2.55 14.69 6.90
N ILE A 18 -2.45 13.70 7.78
CA ILE A 18 -3.54 12.83 8.22
C ILE A 18 -3.60 12.83 9.74
N ASN A 19 -4.71 13.29 10.31
CA ASN A 19 -4.92 13.22 11.75
C ASN A 19 -4.97 11.76 12.23
N LYS A 20 -3.95 11.38 13.01
CA LYS A 20 -3.78 10.03 13.57
C LYS A 20 -4.99 9.57 14.38
N ASP A 21 -5.53 10.41 15.25
CA ASP A 21 -6.60 10.01 16.17
C ASP A 21 -7.89 9.73 15.40
N ILE A 22 -8.24 10.60 14.45
CA ILE A 22 -9.41 10.40 13.58
C ILE A 22 -9.28 9.12 12.77
N LEU A 23 -8.10 8.87 12.17
CA LEU A 23 -7.87 7.66 11.40
C LEU A 23 -7.97 6.40 12.27
N ASN A 24 -7.36 6.41 13.46
CA ASN A 24 -7.42 5.26 14.37
C ASN A 24 -8.84 4.97 14.85
N SER A 25 -9.60 6.00 15.24
CA SER A 25 -11.00 5.84 15.61
C SER A 25 -11.82 5.25 14.47
N TRP A 26 -11.64 5.74 13.24
CA TRP A 26 -12.34 5.19 12.08
C TRP A 26 -12.00 3.71 11.83
N VAL A 27 -10.72 3.33 11.96
CA VAL A 27 -10.30 1.93 11.82
C VAL A 27 -10.97 1.07 12.88
N ASP A 28 -11.00 1.51 14.13
CA ASP A 28 -11.59 0.74 15.24
C ASP A 28 -13.10 0.57 15.05
N GLU A 29 -13.81 1.63 14.64
CA GLU A 29 -15.24 1.58 14.32
C GLU A 29 -15.53 0.66 13.14
N ALA A 30 -14.74 0.76 12.06
CA ALA A 30 -14.91 -0.09 10.88
C ALA A 30 -14.74 -1.58 11.24
N ARG A 31 -13.75 -1.91 12.05
CA ARG A 31 -13.50 -3.29 12.50
C ARG A 31 -14.65 -3.82 13.37
N ALA A 32 -15.16 -3.01 14.30
CA ALA A 32 -16.30 -3.39 15.13
C ALA A 32 -17.55 -3.75 14.29
N ILE A 33 -17.84 -2.98 13.24
CA ILE A 33 -18.96 -3.26 12.33
C ILE A 33 -18.83 -4.62 11.64
N PHE A 34 -17.63 -4.98 11.18
CA PHE A 34 -17.39 -6.27 10.55
C PHE A 34 -17.38 -7.43 11.55
N GLU A 35 -16.99 -7.18 12.80
CA GLU A 35 -17.04 -8.15 13.89
C GLU A 35 -18.49 -8.52 14.24
N GLU A 36 -19.38 -7.54 14.37
CA GLU A 36 -20.81 -7.78 14.61
C GLU A 36 -21.48 -8.62 13.50
N SER A 37 -20.95 -8.54 12.28
CA SER A 37 -21.45 -9.28 11.12
C SER A 37 -20.75 -10.64 10.91
N GLY A 38 -19.76 -10.99 11.74
CA GLY A 38 -18.97 -12.23 11.58
C GLY A 38 -18.05 -12.24 10.34
N LEU A 39 -17.73 -11.08 9.78
CA LEU A 39 -16.96 -10.92 8.53
C LEU A 39 -15.58 -10.28 8.78
N VAL A 40 -14.99 -10.49 9.96
CA VAL A 40 -13.77 -9.82 10.43
C VAL A 40 -12.63 -9.88 9.40
N ASP A 41 -12.28 -11.06 8.89
CA ASP A 41 -11.17 -11.21 7.95
C ASP A 41 -11.38 -10.45 6.62
N ILE A 42 -12.61 -10.47 6.11
CA ILE A 42 -12.99 -9.75 4.89
C ILE A 42 -12.97 -8.24 5.16
N GLY A 43 -13.49 -7.84 6.32
CA GLY A 43 -13.48 -6.46 6.79
C GLY A 43 -12.07 -5.90 6.90
N ASP A 44 -11.19 -6.60 7.61
CA ASP A 44 -9.78 -6.23 7.79
C ASP A 44 -9.07 -6.10 6.43
N SER A 45 -9.30 -7.03 5.49
CA SER A 45 -8.76 -6.92 4.13
C SER A 45 -9.28 -5.69 3.36
N LYS A 46 -10.57 -5.35 3.51
CA LYS A 46 -11.16 -4.15 2.89
C LYS A 46 -10.63 -2.87 3.51
N ILE A 47 -10.46 -2.83 4.83
CA ILE A 47 -9.84 -1.72 5.55
C ILE A 47 -8.41 -1.52 5.04
N GLY A 48 -7.61 -2.59 4.97
CA GLY A 48 -6.27 -2.55 4.40
C GLY A 48 -6.25 -1.98 2.98
N THR A 49 -7.14 -2.45 2.11
CA THR A 49 -7.27 -1.95 0.72
C THR A 49 -7.57 -0.46 0.69
N TYR A 50 -8.41 0.03 1.61
CA TYR A 50 -8.74 1.45 1.72
C TYR A 50 -7.56 2.28 2.23
N LEU A 51 -6.83 1.79 3.24
CA LEU A 51 -5.59 2.41 3.74
C LEU A 51 -4.50 2.54 2.66
N ALA A 52 -4.56 1.73 1.59
CA ALA A 52 -3.61 1.83 0.47
C ALA A 52 -3.69 3.17 -0.27
N GLY A 53 -4.82 3.89 -0.12
CA GLY A 53 -5.03 5.25 -0.62
C GLY A 53 -4.24 6.32 0.14
N SER A 54 -3.43 5.95 1.13
CA SER A 54 -2.55 6.88 1.84
C SER A 54 -1.68 7.70 0.91
N GLN A 55 -1.51 8.98 1.24
CA GLN A 55 -0.46 9.82 0.69
C GLN A 55 0.93 9.43 1.24
N VAL A 56 1.96 10.06 0.70
CA VAL A 56 3.34 9.96 1.18
C VAL A 56 3.44 10.70 2.51
N GLY A 57 4.24 10.19 3.44
CA GLY A 57 4.51 10.83 4.73
C GLY A 57 5.35 12.10 4.60
N ASN A 58 5.43 12.85 5.69
CA ASN A 58 6.26 14.06 5.76
C ASN A 58 7.75 13.75 5.61
N ASP A 59 8.16 12.52 5.95
CA ASP A 59 9.50 11.99 5.72
C ASP A 59 9.77 11.53 4.28
N GLY A 60 8.82 11.71 3.36
CA GLY A 60 8.95 11.32 1.96
C GLY A 60 8.73 9.82 1.71
N ILE A 61 8.31 9.06 2.72
CA ILE A 61 8.11 7.60 2.63
C ILE A 61 6.61 7.29 2.64
N TRP A 62 6.18 6.39 1.77
CA TRP A 62 4.81 5.87 1.81
C TRP A 62 4.75 4.60 2.69
N PRO A 63 3.65 4.36 3.45
CA PRO A 63 2.49 5.23 3.63
C PRO A 63 2.76 6.37 4.63
N HIS A 64 1.84 7.31 4.76
CA HIS A 64 1.90 8.40 5.74
C HIS A 64 2.02 7.86 7.17
N GLU A 65 2.72 8.56 8.05
CA GLU A 65 3.07 8.14 9.41
C GLU A 65 1.84 7.67 10.21
N SER A 66 0.71 8.38 10.09
CA SER A 66 -0.57 8.01 10.70
C SER A 66 -1.11 6.64 10.26
N VAL A 67 -0.83 6.21 9.03
CA VAL A 67 -1.20 4.86 8.54
C VAL A 67 -0.21 3.83 9.06
N ARG A 68 1.08 4.17 9.18
CA ARG A 68 2.08 3.30 9.82
C ARG A 68 1.70 3.02 11.27
N ASP A 69 1.26 4.04 11.98
CA ASP A 69 0.74 3.90 13.35
C ASP A 69 -0.41 2.90 13.43
N VAL A 70 -1.33 2.90 12.47
CA VAL A 70 -2.41 1.89 12.39
C VAL A 70 -1.82 0.49 12.19
N LEU A 71 -0.90 0.31 11.24
CA LEU A 71 -0.27 -0.98 10.96
C LEU A 71 0.49 -1.52 12.18
N GLU A 72 1.26 -0.66 12.87
CA GLU A 72 1.99 -1.03 14.08
C GLU A 72 1.08 -1.29 15.28
N ARG A 73 -0.08 -0.63 15.36
CA ARG A 73 -1.04 -0.85 16.45
C ARG A 73 -1.82 -2.14 16.25
N ILE A 74 -2.31 -2.38 15.04
CA ILE A 74 -3.25 -3.48 14.77
C ILE A 74 -2.53 -4.80 14.47
N LYS A 75 -1.39 -4.78 13.77
CA LYS A 75 -0.56 -5.96 13.45
C LYS A 75 -1.37 -7.15 12.94
N ASN A 76 -2.19 -6.89 11.93
CA ASN A 76 -3.13 -7.84 11.37
C ASN A 76 -2.80 -8.12 9.91
N LYS A 77 -2.58 -9.39 9.61
CA LYS A 77 -2.15 -9.83 8.28
C LYS A 77 -3.17 -9.53 7.19
N GLN A 78 -4.46 -9.57 7.48
CA GLN A 78 -5.52 -9.30 6.51
C GLN A 78 -5.50 -7.83 6.11
N ILE A 79 -5.27 -6.91 7.07
CA ILE A 79 -5.05 -5.49 6.78
C ILE A 79 -3.78 -5.30 5.94
N GLU A 80 -2.67 -5.95 6.31
CA GLU A 80 -1.41 -5.89 5.56
C GLU A 80 -1.57 -6.43 4.12
N ASP A 81 -2.19 -7.58 3.94
CA ASP A 81 -2.46 -8.15 2.62
C ASP A 81 -3.38 -7.24 1.80
N GLY A 82 -4.38 -6.63 2.45
CA GLY A 82 -5.26 -5.63 1.86
C GLY A 82 -4.50 -4.41 1.36
N ILE A 83 -3.60 -3.83 2.18
CA ILE A 83 -2.85 -2.63 1.81
C ILE A 83 -1.89 -2.91 0.65
N ILE A 84 -1.23 -4.07 0.68
CA ILE A 84 -0.35 -4.52 -0.41
C ILE A 84 -1.15 -4.67 -1.71
N CYS A 85 -2.30 -5.36 -1.67
CA CYS A 85 -3.14 -5.55 -2.84
C CYS A 85 -3.67 -4.21 -3.39
N GLY A 86 -4.17 -3.35 -2.51
CA GLY A 86 -4.64 -2.01 -2.88
C GLY A 86 -3.56 -1.19 -3.57
N LYS A 87 -2.33 -1.18 -3.03
CA LYS A 87 -1.22 -0.39 -3.57
C LYS A 87 -0.77 -0.88 -4.94
N ILE A 88 -0.64 -2.21 -5.11
CA ILE A 88 -0.27 -2.80 -6.40
C ILE A 88 -1.35 -2.53 -7.45
N ASN A 89 -2.63 -2.66 -7.09
CA ASN A 89 -3.75 -2.47 -8.02
C ASN A 89 -3.96 -1.00 -8.42
N ALA A 90 -3.70 -0.04 -7.51
CA ALA A 90 -3.85 1.39 -7.77
C ALA A 90 -2.92 1.89 -8.89
N ARG A 91 -1.81 1.20 -9.17
CA ARG A 91 -0.91 1.54 -10.29
C ARG A 91 -1.55 1.29 -11.66
N GLY A 92 -2.61 0.49 -11.73
CA GLY A 92 -3.31 0.17 -12.98
C GLY A 92 -2.44 -0.54 -14.03
N VAL A 93 -2.97 -0.68 -15.24
CA VAL A 93 -2.20 -1.19 -16.39
C VAL A 93 -1.28 -0.07 -16.90
N THR A 94 0.02 -0.21 -16.70
CA THR A 94 1.01 0.73 -17.29
C THR A 94 1.09 0.50 -18.80
N TYR A 95 0.79 1.52 -19.62
CA TYR A 95 1.05 1.47 -21.07
C TYR A 95 2.57 1.53 -21.29
N ARG A 96 3.12 0.62 -22.11
CA ARG A 96 4.58 0.53 -22.35
C ARG A 96 4.91 0.54 -23.83
N GLY A 97 6.05 1.14 -24.18
CA GLY A 97 6.72 0.89 -25.46
C GLY A 97 7.32 -0.52 -25.46
N GLN A 98 7.31 -1.17 -26.64
CA GLN A 98 7.64 -2.57 -26.91
C GLN A 98 9.03 -3.06 -26.41
N TYR A 99 9.90 -2.16 -25.94
CA TYR A 99 11.31 -2.44 -25.59
C TYR A 99 11.70 -2.07 -24.15
N ALA A 100 10.76 -1.70 -23.27
CA ALA A 100 11.09 -1.19 -21.94
C ALA A 100 11.52 -2.27 -20.92
N GLY A 101 11.19 -3.55 -21.14
CA GLY A 101 11.48 -4.63 -20.20
C GLY A 101 10.93 -4.40 -18.79
N GLY A 102 11.57 -5.02 -17.78
CA GLY A 102 11.22 -4.92 -16.37
C GLY A 102 11.92 -3.78 -15.59
N LEU A 103 12.54 -2.81 -16.27
CA LEU A 103 13.34 -1.74 -15.62
C LEU A 103 12.51 -0.94 -14.60
N GLN A 104 11.28 -0.55 -14.97
CA GLN A 104 10.40 0.22 -14.10
C GLN A 104 10.03 -0.55 -12.81
N GLU A 105 9.83 -1.86 -12.91
CA GLU A 105 9.57 -2.71 -11.74
C GLU A 105 10.81 -2.84 -10.85
N LYS A 106 12.00 -2.95 -11.43
CA LYS A 106 13.26 -2.99 -10.66
C LYS A 106 13.49 -1.70 -9.87
N GLU A 107 13.25 -0.54 -10.48
CA GLU A 107 13.36 0.75 -9.81
C GLU A 107 12.37 0.88 -8.64
N LEU A 108 11.12 0.44 -8.83
CA LEU A 108 10.13 0.44 -7.76
C LEU A 108 10.50 -0.51 -6.63
N ALA A 109 10.94 -1.73 -6.96
CA ALA A 109 11.39 -2.68 -5.95
C ALA A 109 12.55 -2.12 -5.12
N CYS A 110 13.53 -1.47 -5.76
CA CYS A 110 14.65 -0.82 -5.08
C CYS A 110 14.15 0.26 -4.11
N ARG A 111 13.29 1.16 -4.58
CA ARG A 111 12.73 2.24 -3.74
C ARG A 111 12.00 1.70 -2.52
N TYR A 112 11.13 0.71 -2.69
CA TYR A 112 10.41 0.13 -1.55
C TYR A 112 11.34 -0.59 -0.55
N LYS A 113 12.45 -1.19 -1.01
CA LYS A 113 13.46 -1.77 -0.12
C LYS A 113 14.19 -0.69 0.68
N GLU A 114 14.65 0.36 0.02
CA GLU A 114 15.33 1.49 0.68
C GLU A 114 14.42 2.16 1.71
N ASP A 115 13.15 2.37 1.37
CA ASP A 115 12.18 2.97 2.28
C ASP A 115 11.89 2.06 3.47
N ALA A 116 11.78 0.74 3.26
CA ALA A 116 11.65 -0.22 4.33
C ALA A 116 12.83 -0.15 5.31
N GLU A 117 14.06 -0.09 4.81
CA GLU A 117 15.27 -0.01 5.63
C GLU A 117 15.31 1.26 6.50
N LYS A 118 14.90 2.41 5.96
CA LYS A 118 14.88 3.68 6.69
C LYS A 118 13.95 3.68 7.89
N ILE A 119 12.82 2.96 7.81
CA ILE A 119 11.76 3.00 8.83
C ILE A 119 11.75 1.77 9.74
N ASP A 120 12.49 0.69 9.42
CA ASP A 120 12.40 -0.62 10.08
C ASP A 120 12.58 -0.57 11.60
N CYS A 121 13.47 0.30 12.09
CA CYS A 121 13.72 0.42 13.54
C CYS A 121 12.54 1.03 14.31
N ILE A 122 11.65 1.76 13.64
CA ILE A 122 10.53 2.49 14.25
C ILE A 122 9.19 1.83 13.88
N PHE A 123 9.05 1.40 12.63
CA PHE A 123 7.83 0.83 12.03
C PHE A 123 8.12 -0.53 11.36
N PRO A 124 8.46 -1.59 12.13
CA PRO A 124 8.89 -2.87 11.59
C PRO A 124 7.79 -3.62 10.80
N ASN A 125 6.51 -3.52 11.18
CA ASN A 125 5.42 -4.16 10.42
C ASN A 125 5.20 -3.42 9.09
N THR A 126 5.26 -2.10 9.12
CA THR A 126 5.21 -1.27 7.90
C THR A 126 6.37 -1.59 6.97
N ALA A 127 7.60 -1.72 7.50
CA ALA A 127 8.75 -2.14 6.70
C ALA A 127 8.54 -3.54 6.08
N GLY A 128 7.92 -4.48 6.79
CA GLY A 128 7.49 -5.77 6.25
C GLY A 128 6.52 -5.65 5.06
N VAL A 129 5.55 -4.75 5.15
CA VAL A 129 4.62 -4.43 4.04
C VAL A 129 5.38 -3.89 2.83
N LEU A 130 6.30 -2.94 3.03
CA LEU A 130 7.09 -2.36 1.93
C LEU A 130 7.99 -3.40 1.26
N ARG A 131 8.64 -4.29 2.04
CA ARG A 131 9.41 -5.42 1.50
C ARG A 131 8.53 -6.36 0.66
N SER A 132 7.33 -6.66 1.12
CA SER A 132 6.37 -7.51 0.39
C SER A 132 5.93 -6.88 -0.93
N ILE A 133 5.77 -5.56 -0.98
CA ILE A 133 5.51 -4.81 -2.22
C ILE A 133 6.71 -4.88 -3.15
N ALA A 134 7.93 -4.69 -2.64
CA ALA A 134 9.15 -4.79 -3.43
C ALA A 134 9.27 -6.17 -4.10
N GLU A 135 9.09 -7.25 -3.34
CA GLU A 135 9.12 -8.62 -3.88
C GLU A 135 8.10 -8.86 -4.99
N LYS A 136 6.90 -8.27 -4.90
CA LYS A 136 5.90 -8.36 -5.96
C LYS A 136 6.36 -7.65 -7.23
N TYR A 137 7.02 -6.51 -7.11
CA TYR A 137 7.60 -5.83 -8.27
C TYR A 137 8.79 -6.59 -8.86
N GLU A 138 9.67 -7.19 -8.05
CA GLU A 138 10.77 -8.03 -8.57
C GLU A 138 10.24 -9.20 -9.40
N LYS A 139 9.18 -9.86 -8.93
CA LYS A 139 8.52 -10.93 -9.68
C LYS A 139 7.93 -10.42 -11.01
N GLN A 140 7.30 -9.24 -11.00
CA GLN A 140 6.80 -8.62 -12.22
C GLN A 140 7.93 -8.25 -13.20
N ALA A 141 9.07 -7.75 -12.70
CA ALA A 141 10.22 -7.42 -13.53
C ALA A 141 10.73 -8.64 -14.30
N VAL A 142 10.87 -9.79 -13.62
CA VAL A 142 11.33 -11.04 -14.23
C VAL A 142 10.37 -11.51 -15.32
N ILE A 143 9.06 -11.47 -15.07
CA ILE A 143 8.04 -11.84 -16.06
C ILE A 143 8.13 -10.94 -17.30
N HIS A 144 8.33 -9.64 -17.10
CA HIS A 144 8.42 -8.69 -18.21
C HIS A 144 9.72 -8.82 -19.00
N ASP A 145 10.87 -9.06 -18.35
CA ASP A 145 12.14 -9.32 -19.03
C ASP A 145 12.03 -10.59 -19.92
N GLN A 146 11.44 -11.66 -19.40
CA GLN A 146 11.20 -12.89 -20.17
C GLN A 146 10.26 -12.64 -21.36
N SER A 147 9.21 -11.83 -21.20
CA SER A 147 8.30 -11.53 -22.31
C SER A 147 8.95 -10.77 -23.47
N VAL A 148 9.99 -9.97 -23.20
CA VAL A 148 10.78 -9.27 -24.23
C VAL A 148 11.71 -10.24 -24.96
N GLU A 149 12.27 -11.24 -24.25
CA GLU A 149 13.17 -12.25 -24.84
C GLU A 149 12.44 -13.24 -25.77
N ILE A 150 11.12 -13.47 -25.58
CA ILE A 150 10.34 -14.45 -26.36
C ILE A 150 9.66 -13.81 -27.59
N GLY A 151 9.74 -12.49 -27.75
CA GLY A 151 9.17 -11.76 -28.89
C GLY A 151 9.98 -11.93 -30.19
N TYR A 152 9.75 -13.03 -30.92
CA TYR A 152 10.14 -13.24 -32.32
C TYR A 152 9.09 -12.68 -33.29
#